data_AF-A0AA42UCE3-F1
#
_entry.id   AF-A0AA42UCE3-F1
#
_cell.length_a   1.000
_cell.length_b   1.000
_cell.length_c   1.000
_cell.angle_alpha   90.00
_cell.angle_beta   90.00
_cell.angle_gamma   90.00
#
_symmetry.space_group_name_H-M   'P 1'
#
loop_
_entity.id
_entity.type
_entity.pdbx_description
1 polymer ?
#
loop_
_entity_poly.entity_id
_entity_poly.type
_entity_poly.pdbx_seq_one_letter_code
_entity_poly.pdbx_strand_id
1 'polypeptide(L)'
;MNDKKLVSASKIGKMAWCPHGSSLQEQGVIASAQSQAKADYGTASHERLTAAAIEQQAQDQRCFVASYALGPNHAVTQQLRDWRDNNLSHHHLGRIFIKTYYALSPFTIKLLSPLPGARTAASSLVLAFARMVAGNEDA
;
A
#
# COMPACT_ATOMS: atom_id res chain seq x y z
N MET A 1 2.63 -40.40 6.58
CA MET A 1 2.64 -39.05 5.96
C MET A 1 1.80 -38.17 6.85
N ASN A 2 2.41 -37.17 7.49
CA ASN A 2 1.77 -36.38 8.54
C ASN A 2 1.03 -35.21 7.90
N ASP A 3 -0.28 -35.37 7.71
CA ASP A 3 -1.12 -34.35 7.08
C ASP A 3 -1.47 -33.30 8.15
N LYS A 4 -0.75 -32.18 8.15
CA LYS A 4 -1.03 -31.09 9.10
C LYS A 4 -2.30 -30.38 8.67
N LYS A 5 -3.44 -30.80 9.23
CA LYS A 5 -4.72 -30.11 9.08
C LYS A 5 -4.55 -28.62 9.41
N LEU A 6 -4.84 -27.76 8.44
CA LEU A 6 -4.80 -26.30 8.63
C LEU A 6 -5.88 -25.89 9.64
N VAL A 7 -5.48 -25.17 10.68
CA VAL A 7 -6.38 -24.66 11.73
C VAL A 7 -6.30 -23.14 11.72
N SER A 8 -7.44 -22.46 11.64
CA SER A 8 -7.50 -21.00 11.73
C SER A 8 -7.04 -20.50 13.11
N ALA A 9 -6.27 -19.42 13.13
CA ALA A 9 -5.85 -18.76 14.37
C ALA A 9 -7.05 -18.38 15.26
N SER A 10 -8.16 -17.93 14.64
CA SER A 10 -9.40 -17.63 15.36
C SER A 10 -9.99 -18.86 16.05
N LYS A 11 -9.85 -20.04 15.45
CA LYS A 11 -10.34 -21.29 16.02
C LYS A 11 -9.52 -21.71 17.25
N ILE A 12 -8.20 -21.56 17.19
CA ILE A 12 -7.31 -21.79 18.35
C ILE A 12 -7.65 -20.81 19.48
N GLY A 13 -7.83 -19.52 19.16
CA GLY A 13 -8.21 -18.52 20.15
C GLY A 13 -9.55 -18.81 20.83
N LYS A 14 -10.57 -19.23 20.06
CA LYS A 14 -11.87 -19.65 20.61
C LYS A 14 -11.75 -20.88 21.51
N MET A 15 -10.95 -21.88 21.12
CA MET A 15 -10.71 -23.07 21.95
C MET A 15 -9.98 -22.72 23.25
N ALA A 16 -8.98 -21.83 23.19
CA ALA A 16 -8.25 -21.37 24.37
C ALA A 16 -9.15 -20.60 25.33
N TRP A 17 -10.09 -19.81 24.81
CA TRP A 17 -11.05 -19.05 25.61
C TRP A 17 -12.15 -19.94 26.21
N CYS A 18 -12.82 -20.75 25.39
CA CYS A 18 -13.89 -21.64 25.83
C CYS A 18 -13.92 -22.93 24.98
N PRO A 19 -13.27 -24.01 25.45
CA PRO A 19 -13.22 -25.28 24.73
C PRO A 19 -14.61 -25.85 24.43
N HIS A 20 -15.51 -25.80 25.42
CA HIS A 20 -16.87 -26.34 25.28
C HIS A 20 -17.68 -25.57 24.24
N GLY A 21 -17.60 -24.24 24.25
CA GLY A 21 -18.25 -23.41 23.23
C GLY A 21 -17.74 -23.70 21.81
N SER A 22 -16.44 -24.00 21.67
CA SER A 22 -15.89 -24.44 20.39
C SER A 22 -16.42 -25.80 19.95
N SER A 23 -16.58 -26.76 20.88
CA SER A 23 -17.15 -28.08 20.54
C SER A 23 -18.60 -28.00 20.09
N LEU A 24 -19.40 -27.10 20.67
CA LEU A 24 -20.79 -26.89 20.26
C LEU A 24 -20.88 -26.28 18.86
N GLN A 25 -20.00 -25.34 18.51
CA GLN A 25 -19.90 -24.81 17.14
C GLN A 25 -19.52 -25.91 16.13
N GLU A 26 -18.64 -26.85 16.49
CA GLU A 26 -18.30 -28.00 15.62
C GLU A 26 -19.45 -28.98 15.45
N GLN A 27 -20.32 -29.12 16.44
CA GLN A 27 -21.55 -29.91 16.38
C GLN A 27 -22.67 -29.23 15.56
N GLY A 28 -22.42 -28.02 15.04
CA GLY A 28 -23.39 -27.28 14.22
C GLY A 28 -24.41 -26.48 15.02
N VAL A 29 -24.18 -26.24 16.31
CA VAL A 29 -25.05 -25.40 17.12
C VAL A 29 -25.01 -23.97 16.58
N ILE A 30 -26.18 -23.46 16.19
CA ILE A 30 -26.32 -22.15 15.54
C ILE A 30 -26.10 -21.03 16.55
N ALA A 31 -25.30 -20.04 16.14
CA ALA A 31 -25.06 -18.85 16.93
C ALA A 31 -26.35 -18.03 17.11
N SER A 32 -26.46 -17.31 18.23
CA SER A 32 -27.59 -16.39 18.44
C SER A 32 -27.61 -15.29 17.37
N ALA A 33 -28.81 -14.77 17.07
CA ALA A 33 -28.98 -13.67 16.12
C ALA A 33 -28.09 -12.46 16.47
N GLN A 34 -27.92 -12.16 17.76
CA GLN A 34 -27.03 -11.09 18.22
C GLN A 34 -25.55 -11.37 17.91
N SER A 35 -25.10 -12.62 18.07
CA SER A 35 -23.73 -13.04 17.74
C SER A 35 -23.47 -12.92 16.24
N GLN A 36 -24.44 -13.35 15.43
CA GLN A 36 -24.36 -13.26 13.98
C GLN A 36 -24.28 -11.79 13.51
N ALA A 37 -25.15 -10.91 14.02
CA ALA A 37 -25.11 -9.49 13.69
C ALA A 37 -23.76 -8.82 14.01
N LYS A 38 -23.12 -9.20 15.12
CA LYS A 38 -21.77 -8.70 15.48
C LYS A 38 -20.70 -9.23 14.53
N ALA A 39 -20.79 -10.51 14.14
CA ALA A 39 -19.86 -11.11 13.18
C ALA A 39 -20.00 -10.43 11.81
N ASP A 40 -21.22 -10.24 11.33
CA ASP A 40 -21.51 -9.59 10.05
C ASP A 40 -21.00 -8.14 10.02
N TYR A 41 -21.22 -7.39 11.11
CA TYR A 41 -20.65 -6.05 11.27
C TYR A 41 -19.11 -6.06 11.20
N GLY A 42 -18.47 -7.02 11.89
CA GLY A 42 -17.02 -7.18 11.87
C GLY A 42 -16.50 -7.50 10.47
N THR A 43 -17.15 -8.43 9.77
CA THR A 43 -16.83 -8.82 8.40
C THR A 43 -16.96 -7.63 7.44
N ALA A 44 -18.09 -6.91 7.49
CA ALA A 44 -18.30 -5.73 6.65
C ALA A 44 -17.26 -4.63 6.91
N SER A 45 -16.85 -4.45 8.17
CA SER A 45 -15.80 -3.49 8.52
C SER A 45 -14.42 -3.91 7.98
N HIS A 46 -14.10 -5.21 8.08
CA HIS A 46 -12.85 -5.76 7.55
C HIS A 46 -12.80 -5.68 6.01
N GLU A 47 -13.90 -5.97 5.33
CA GLU A 47 -14.01 -5.89 3.87
C GLU A 47 -13.79 -4.46 3.36
N ARG A 48 -14.39 -3.45 4.01
CA ARG A 48 -14.19 -2.03 3.66
C ARG A 48 -12.72 -1.61 3.74
N LEU A 49 -12.04 -1.97 4.84
CA LEU A 49 -10.62 -1.66 5.01
C LEU A 49 -9.74 -2.42 4.02
N THR A 50 -10.09 -3.68 3.74
CA THR A 50 -9.39 -4.51 2.74
C THR A 50 -9.51 -3.90 1.35
N ALA A 51 -10.71 -3.47 0.95
CA ALA A 51 -10.94 -2.81 -0.33
C ALA A 51 -10.11 -1.53 -0.46
N ALA A 52 -10.14 -0.65 0.54
CA ALA A 52 -9.33 0.57 0.55
C ALA A 52 -7.82 0.28 0.48
N ALA A 53 -7.34 -0.75 1.18
CA ALA A 53 -5.93 -1.15 1.12
C ALA A 53 -5.54 -1.72 -0.26
N ILE A 54 -6.42 -2.51 -0.89
CA ILE A 54 -6.21 -3.02 -2.24
C ILE A 54 -6.16 -1.87 -3.25
N GLU A 55 -7.07 -0.89 -3.14
CA GLU A 55 -7.05 0.31 -3.99
C GLU A 55 -5.74 1.09 -3.86
N GLN A 56 -5.25 1.30 -2.63
CA GLN A 56 -3.95 1.93 -2.39
C GLN A 56 -2.77 1.10 -2.92
N GLN A 57 -2.86 -0.23 -2.88
CA GLN A 57 -1.85 -1.11 -3.47
C GLN A 57 -1.91 -1.16 -4.99
N ALA A 58 -3.09 -0.94 -5.59
CA ALA A 58 -3.27 -0.86 -7.03
C ALA A 58 -2.66 0.41 -7.62
N GLN A 59 -2.48 1.47 -6.82
CA GLN A 59 -1.73 2.66 -7.23
C GLN A 59 -0.26 2.30 -7.50
N ASP A 60 0.30 2.87 -8.55
CA ASP A 60 1.65 2.55 -8.99
C ASP A 60 2.69 3.13 -8.01
N GLN A 61 3.24 2.29 -7.12
CA GLN A 61 4.22 2.73 -6.12
C GLN A 61 5.61 3.03 -6.70
N ARG A 62 5.82 2.89 -8.02
CA ARG A 62 7.11 3.14 -8.66
C ARG A 62 7.43 4.64 -8.62
N CYS A 63 8.52 5.04 -7.97
CA CYS A 63 9.07 6.40 -8.10
C CYS A 63 10.56 6.34 -7.76
N PHE A 64 11.38 5.94 -8.73
CA PHE A 64 12.76 5.53 -8.50
C PHE A 64 13.63 6.64 -7.89
N VAL A 65 13.56 7.86 -8.42
CA VAL A 65 14.41 8.98 -7.96
C VAL A 65 14.00 9.43 -6.56
N ALA A 66 12.69 9.59 -6.29
CA ALA A 66 12.21 10.00 -4.98
C ALA A 66 12.41 8.93 -3.90
N SER A 67 12.16 7.66 -4.23
CA SER A 67 12.41 6.52 -3.32
C SER A 67 13.89 6.36 -2.99
N TYR A 68 14.79 6.62 -3.94
CA TYR A 68 16.23 6.60 -3.71
C TYR A 68 16.69 7.79 -2.83
N ALA A 69 16.16 8.98 -3.08
CA ALA A 69 16.54 10.21 -2.40
C ALA A 69 16.02 10.25 -0.95
N LEU A 70 14.69 10.18 -0.78
CA LEU A 70 13.97 10.41 0.48
C LEU A 70 13.51 9.11 1.15
N GLY A 71 13.36 8.04 0.38
CA GLY A 71 12.80 6.78 0.85
C GLY A 71 11.39 6.52 0.29
N PRO A 72 10.95 5.25 0.24
CA PRO A 72 9.71 4.84 -0.41
C PRO A 72 8.43 5.27 0.33
N ASN A 73 8.51 5.51 1.64
CA ASN A 73 7.38 5.83 2.53
C ASN A 73 7.37 7.32 2.97
N HIS A 74 8.15 8.17 2.32
CA HIS A 74 8.22 9.58 2.67
C HIS A 74 6.98 10.33 2.16
N ALA A 75 6.42 11.26 2.94
CA ALA A 75 5.19 11.99 2.58
C ALA A 75 5.28 12.68 1.20
N VAL A 76 6.41 13.33 0.92
CA VAL A 76 6.71 13.95 -0.39
C VAL A 76 6.69 12.93 -1.54
N THR A 77 7.18 11.71 -1.31
CA THR A 77 7.14 10.64 -2.32
C THR A 77 5.71 10.23 -2.63
N GLN A 78 4.83 10.20 -1.63
CA GLN A 78 3.41 9.92 -1.82
C GLN A 78 2.72 11.04 -2.60
N GLN A 79 2.96 12.31 -2.23
CA GLN A 79 2.40 13.47 -2.94
C GLN A 79 2.78 13.46 -4.44
N LEU A 80 4.03 13.14 -4.78
CA LEU A 80 4.46 13.04 -6.17
C LEU A 80 3.82 11.87 -6.93
N ARG A 81 3.48 10.76 -6.24
CA ARG A 81 2.74 9.64 -6.83
C ARG A 81 1.30 10.05 -7.12
N ASP A 82 0.65 10.71 -6.18
CA ASP A 82 -0.73 11.21 -6.35
C ASP A 82 -0.80 12.22 -7.51
N TRP A 83 0.16 13.16 -7.58
CA TRP A 83 0.22 14.11 -8.69
C TRP A 83 0.45 13.43 -10.05
N ARG A 84 1.33 12.42 -10.11
CA ARG A 84 1.55 11.65 -11.35
C ARG A 84 0.25 10.96 -11.78
N ASP A 85 -0.46 10.34 -10.85
CA ASP A 85 -1.67 9.59 -11.16
C ASP A 85 -2.83 10.52 -11.54
N ASN A 86 -3.00 11.64 -10.84
CA ASN A 86 -4.11 12.57 -11.08
C ASN A 86 -3.87 13.51 -12.27
N ASN A 87 -2.63 13.94 -12.55
CA ASN A 87 -2.34 14.87 -13.63
C ASN A 87 -1.69 14.22 -14.85
N LEU A 88 -0.68 13.37 -14.68
CA LEU A 88 0.08 12.84 -15.82
C LEU A 88 -0.57 11.62 -16.47
N SER A 89 -1.27 10.79 -15.70
CA SER A 89 -1.91 9.58 -16.24
C SER A 89 -3.12 9.88 -17.14
N HIS A 90 -3.76 11.04 -16.91
CA HIS A 90 -4.93 11.51 -17.66
C HIS A 90 -4.56 12.04 -19.05
N HIS A 91 -3.33 12.52 -19.26
CA HIS A 91 -2.88 13.06 -20.54
C HIS A 91 -1.96 12.10 -21.32
N HIS A 92 -2.16 11.99 -22.64
CA HIS A 92 -1.33 11.13 -23.50
C HIS A 92 0.17 11.48 -23.45
N LEU A 93 0.51 12.78 -23.37
CA LEU A 93 1.89 13.24 -23.22
C LEU A 93 2.47 12.87 -21.85
N GLY A 94 1.65 12.96 -20.79
CA GLY A 94 2.06 12.55 -19.45
C GLY A 94 2.40 11.06 -19.38
N ARG A 95 1.65 10.20 -20.08
CA ARG A 95 1.98 8.76 -20.18
C ARG A 95 3.32 8.48 -20.86
N ILE A 96 3.66 9.25 -21.91
CA ILE A 96 4.97 9.13 -22.58
C ILE A 96 6.08 9.60 -21.64
N PHE A 97 5.89 10.72 -20.96
CA PHE A 97 6.84 11.23 -19.97
C PHE A 97 7.11 10.21 -18.86
N ILE A 98 6.06 9.59 -18.31
CA ILE A 98 6.16 8.54 -17.29
C ILE A 98 6.99 7.35 -17.81
N LYS A 99 6.72 6.88 -19.03
CA LYS A 99 7.48 5.76 -19.62
C LYS A 99 8.96 6.10 -19.79
N THR A 100 9.27 7.28 -20.32
CA THR A 100 10.65 7.74 -20.49
C THR A 100 11.36 7.88 -19.15
N TYR A 101 10.68 8.48 -18.16
CA TYR A 101 11.19 8.62 -16.79
C TYR A 101 11.56 7.26 -16.18
N TYR A 102 10.69 6.24 -16.31
CA TYR A 102 10.98 4.91 -15.79
C TYR A 102 12.03 4.13 -16.58
N ALA A 103 12.17 4.40 -17.88
CA ALA A 103 13.24 3.80 -18.68
C ALA A 103 14.62 4.37 -18.31
N LEU A 104 14.70 5.68 -18.05
CA LEU A 104 15.98 6.36 -17.77
C LEU A 104 16.39 6.29 -16.30
N SER A 105 15.43 6.31 -15.36
CA SER A 105 15.70 6.31 -13.91
C SER A 105 16.65 5.20 -13.40
N PRO A 106 16.52 3.92 -13.78
CA PRO A 106 17.43 2.89 -13.26
C PRO A 106 18.87 3.08 -13.75
N PHE A 107 19.06 3.68 -14.93
CA PHE A 107 20.39 3.98 -15.46
C PHE A 107 21.02 5.17 -14.73
N THR A 108 20.25 6.24 -14.51
CA THR A 108 20.73 7.43 -13.80
C THR A 108 21.09 7.11 -12.35
N ILE A 109 20.29 6.29 -11.64
CA ILE A 109 20.61 5.89 -10.26
C ILE A 109 21.87 5.02 -10.21
N LYS A 110 22.05 4.07 -11.12
CA LYS A 110 23.29 3.27 -11.17
C LYS A 110 24.53 4.14 -11.41
N LEU A 111 24.41 5.16 -12.26
CA LEU A 111 25.51 6.07 -12.58
C LEU A 111 25.81 7.05 -11.44
N LEU A 112 24.79 7.50 -10.70
CA LEU A 112 24.94 8.45 -9.58
C LEU A 112 25.23 7.79 -8.23
N SER A 113 24.91 6.50 -8.06
CA SER A 113 25.15 5.76 -6.81
C SER A 113 26.60 5.79 -6.29
N PRO A 114 27.67 5.78 -7.11
CA PRO A 114 29.04 5.81 -6.60
C PRO A 114 29.51 7.20 -6.14
N LEU A 115 28.75 8.28 -6.41
CA LEU A 115 29.17 9.64 -6.10
C LEU A 115 28.77 10.05 -4.66
N PRO A 116 29.72 10.46 -3.79
CA PRO A 116 29.40 11.00 -2.48
C PRO A 116 28.66 12.34 -2.65
N GLY A 117 27.39 12.39 -2.23
CA GLY A 117 26.53 13.58 -2.37
C GLY A 117 25.48 13.52 -3.49
N ALA A 118 25.47 12.47 -4.32
CA ALA A 118 24.39 12.30 -5.30
C ALA A 118 23.01 12.18 -4.65
N ARG A 119 22.93 11.56 -3.47
CA ARG A 119 21.69 11.44 -2.70
C ARG A 119 21.19 12.80 -2.20
N THR A 120 22.06 13.66 -1.69
CA THR A 120 21.65 14.99 -1.18
C THR A 120 21.24 15.92 -2.31
N ALA A 121 21.93 15.86 -3.46
CA ALA A 121 21.53 16.56 -4.67
C ALA A 121 20.15 16.07 -5.19
N ALA A 122 19.94 14.75 -5.26
CA ALA A 122 18.67 14.17 -5.64
C ALA A 122 17.54 14.55 -4.68
N SER A 123 17.78 14.52 -3.36
CA SER A 123 16.80 14.96 -2.36
C SER A 123 16.43 16.43 -2.51
N SER A 124 17.42 17.30 -2.76
CA SER A 124 17.17 18.73 -2.97
C SER A 124 16.34 18.98 -4.23
N LEU A 125 16.66 18.28 -5.32
CA LEU A 125 15.92 18.38 -6.58
C LEU A 125 14.48 17.86 -6.44
N VAL A 126 14.28 16.71 -5.79
CA VAL A 126 12.95 16.13 -5.53
C VAL A 126 12.11 17.06 -4.65
N LEU A 127 12.71 17.63 -3.60
CA LEU A 127 12.00 18.57 -2.72
C LEU A 127 11.66 19.89 -3.43
N ALA A 128 12.55 20.41 -4.28
CA ALA A 128 12.26 21.61 -5.08
C ALA A 128 11.13 21.36 -6.08
N PHE A 129 11.17 20.21 -6.77
CA PHE A 129 10.10 19.81 -7.69
C PHE A 129 8.76 19.61 -6.96
N ALA A 130 8.76 18.97 -5.80
CA ALA A 130 7.55 18.80 -5.00
C ALA A 130 6.95 20.13 -4.55
N ARG A 131 7.77 21.11 -4.16
CA ARG A 131 7.29 22.47 -3.83
C ARG A 131 6.68 23.18 -5.03
N MET A 132 7.28 23.04 -6.21
CA MET A 132 6.75 23.60 -7.45
C MET A 132 5.40 22.97 -7.81
N VAL A 133 5.27 21.66 -7.66
CA VAL A 133 4.03 20.92 -7.90
C VAL A 133 2.94 21.33 -6.92
N ALA A 134 3.25 21.36 -5.61
CA ALA A 134 2.29 21.75 -4.58
C ALA A 134 1.79 23.18 -4.78
N GLY A 135 2.67 24.12 -5.18
CA GLY A 135 2.27 25.50 -5.47
C GLY A 135 1.40 25.67 -6.73
N ASN A 136 1.23 24.64 -7.55
CA ASN A 136 0.42 24.65 -8.76
C ASN A 136 -0.93 23.94 -8.57
N GLU A 137 -1.14 23.26 -7.44
CA GLU A 137 -2.45 22.66 -7.07
C GLU A 137 -3.39 23.69 -6.42
N ASP A 138 -2.87 24.85 -5.97
CA ASP A 138 -3.62 25.95 -5.34
C ASP A 138 -4.03 27.08 -6.31
N ALA A 139 -3.85 26.89 -7.63
CA ALA A 139 -4.08 27.91 -8.68
C ALA A 139 -5.24 27.56 -9.64
#